data_AF-A0A8R7V3T3-F1
#
_entry.id   AF-A0A8R7V3T3-F1
#
_cell.length_a   1.000
_cell.length_b   1.000
_cell.length_c   1.000
_cell.angle_alpha   90.00
_cell.angle_beta   90.00
_cell.angle_gamma   90.00
#
_symmetry.space_group_name_H-M   'P 1'
#
loop_
_entity.id
_entity.type
_entity.pdbx_description
1 polymer ?
#
loop_
_entity_poly.entity_id
_entity_poly.type
_entity_poly.pdbx_seq_one_letter_code
_entity_poly.pdbx_strand_id
1 'polypeptide(L)' 'ELVVQVVSDNGSNYKAVGRLLMEKYPTMYWTPCVAHCLDLMLEDVGKIKEFSHCIAKAKRTTGFIYAH' A
#
# COMPACT_ATOMS: atom_id res chain seq x y z
N GLU A 1 10.18 19.36 -15.32
CA GLU A 1 9.40 19.14 -14.08
C GLU A 1 10.39 18.86 -12.95
N LEU A 2 10.14 19.40 -11.75
CA LEU A 2 10.99 19.16 -10.57
C LEU A 2 10.29 18.14 -9.68
N VAL A 3 10.92 16.98 -9.47
CA VAL A 3 10.41 15.95 -8.55
C VAL A 3 10.87 16.29 -7.14
N VAL A 4 9.92 16.54 -6.24
CA VAL A 4 10.19 16.95 -4.86
C VAL A 4 9.94 15.83 -3.83
N GLN A 5 9.15 14.82 -4.18
CA GLN A 5 8.82 13.72 -3.29
C GLN A 5 8.73 12.39 -4.04
N VAL A 6 9.27 11.35 -3.42
CA VAL A 6 9.17 9.96 -3.87
C VAL A 6 8.51 9.13 -2.78
N VAL A 7 7.45 8.41 -3.16
CA VAL A 7 6.76 7.46 -2.29
C VAL A 7 7.00 6.06 -2.85
N SER A 8 7.55 5.16 -2.04
CA SER A 8 7.78 3.76 -2.45
C SER A 8 7.50 2.79 -1.32
N ASP A 9 7.49 1.49 -1.61
CA ASP A 9 7.32 0.44 -0.60
C ASP A 9 8.29 0.59 0.59
N ASN A 10 7.88 0.07 1.75
CA ASN A 10 8.61 0.18 3.03
C ASN A 10 9.67 -0.93 3.23
N GLY A 11 9.87 -1.80 2.24
CA GLY A 11 10.88 -2.86 2.26
C GLY A 11 12.30 -2.32 2.49
N SER A 12 13.16 -3.15 3.08
CA SER A 12 14.55 -2.78 3.44
C SER A 12 15.35 -2.22 2.27
N ASN A 13 15.20 -2.82 1.08
CA ASN A 13 15.88 -2.38 -0.14
C ASN A 13 15.44 -0.96 -0.55
N TYR A 14 14.13 -0.68 -0.48
CA TYR A 14 13.58 0.63 -0.82
C TYR A 14 13.95 1.71 0.21
N LYS A 15 14.03 1.35 1.49
CA LYS A 15 14.58 2.25 2.52
C LYS A 15 16.02 2.64 2.24
N ALA A 16 16.86 1.67 1.85
CA ALA A 16 18.25 1.95 1.51
C ALA A 16 18.36 2.90 0.31
N VAL A 17 17.62 2.60 -0.77
CA VAL A 17 17.59 3.44 -1.97
C VAL A 17 17.02 4.83 -1.69
N GLY A 18 15.95 4.92 -0.88
CA GLY A 18 15.33 6.17 -0.47
C GLY A 18 16.30 7.09 0.27
N ARG A 19 17.14 6.53 1.16
CA ARG A 19 18.19 7.30 1.84
C ARG A 19 19.27 7.80 0.87
N LEU A 20 19.78 6.94 -0.01
CA LEU A 20 20.77 7.34 -1.03
C LEU A 20 20.23 8.43 -1.96
N LEU A 21 18.93 8.37 -2.27
CA LEU A 21 18.25 9.36 -3.08
C LEU A 21 18.18 10.73 -2.40
N MET A 22 17.84 10.77 -1.11
CA MET A 22 17.82 12.01 -0.32
C MET A 22 19.23 12.59 -0.13
N GLU A 23 20.26 11.75 0.00
CA GLU A 23 21.66 12.19 0.06
C GLU A 23 22.13 12.78 -1.28
N LYS A 24 21.75 12.16 -2.40
CA LYS A 24 22.13 12.62 -3.75
C LYS A 24 21.38 13.88 -4.18
N TYR A 25 20.13 14.03 -3.74
CA TYR A 25 19.26 15.14 -4.11
C TYR A 25 18.65 15.78 -2.85
N PRO A 26 19.35 16.75 -2.22
CA PRO A 26 18.93 17.33 -0.93
C PRO A 26 17.57 18.04 -0.95
N THR A 27 17.07 18.38 -2.13
CA THR A 27 15.76 19.04 -2.34
C THR A 27 14.62 18.05 -2.50
N MET A 28 14.90 16.75 -2.47
CA MET A 28 13.93 15.68 -2.69
C MET A 28 13.76 14.84 -1.43
N TYR A 29 12.51 14.51 -1.11
CA TYR A 29 12.16 13.71 0.06
C TYR A 29 11.72 12.31 -0.34
N TRP A 30 12.14 11.32 0.43
CA TRP A 30 11.61 9.96 0.34
C TRP A 30 10.74 9.65 1.55
N THR A 31 9.58 9.06 1.29
CA THR A 31 8.64 8.64 2.33
C THR A 31 8.16 7.21 2.06
N PRO A 32 8.09 6.34 3.09
CA PRO A 32 7.58 4.99 2.92
C PRO A 32 6.10 4.99 2.61
N CYS A 33 5.68 4.07 1.75
CA CYS A 33 4.30 3.79 1.45
C CYS A 33 3.63 3.13 2.66
N VAL A 34 2.45 3.62 3.00
CA VAL A 34 1.63 3.11 4.11
C VAL A 34 0.64 2.04 3.66
N ALA A 35 0.86 1.41 2.50
CA ALA A 35 -0.02 0.38 1.95
C ALA A 35 -0.30 -0.75 2.95
N HIS A 36 0.73 -1.20 3.67
CA HIS A 36 0.56 -2.25 4.69
C HIS A 36 -0.34 -1.78 5.86
N CYS A 37 -0.19 -0.53 6.31
CA CYS A 37 -1.05 0.02 7.36
C CYS A 37 -2.51 0.12 6.87
N LEU A 38 -2.72 0.53 5.63
CA LEU A 38 -4.05 0.59 5.02
C LEU A 38 -4.68 -0.80 4.91
N ASP A 39 -3.91 -1.81 4.50
CA ASP A 39 -4.37 -3.20 4.41
C ASP A 39 -4.90 -3.71 5.76
N LEU A 40 -4.13 -3.51 6.84
CA LEU A 40 -4.55 -3.88 8.19
C LEU A 40 -5.80 -3.14 8.65
N MET A 41 -5.87 -1.82 8.42
CA MET A 41 -7.06 -1.02 8.74
C MET A 41 -8.29 -1.53 7.99
N LEU A 42 -8.14 -1.85 6.70
CA LEU A 42 -9.22 -2.37 5.87
C LEU A 42 -9.62 -3.80 6.26
N GLU A 43 -8.67 -4.63 6.71
CA GLU A 43 -8.96 -5.95 7.25
C GLU A 43 -9.85 -5.86 8.48
N ASP A 44 -9.54 -4.93 9.40
CA ASP A 44 -10.33 -4.70 10.60
C ASP A 44 -11.72 -4.13 10.29
N VAL A 45 -11.82 -3.20 9.33
CA VAL A 45 -13.12 -2.75 8.80
C VAL A 45 -13.89 -3.94 8.20
N GLY A 46 -13.21 -4.86 7.52
CA GLY A 46 -13.83 -6.03 6.93
C GLY A 46 -14.38 -7.05 7.94
N LYS A 47 -13.93 -7.00 9.21
CA LYS A 47 -14.43 -7.84 10.31
C LYS A 47 -15.73 -7.32 10.92
N ILE A 48 -16.12 -6.07 10.62
CA ILE A 48 -17.38 -5.48 11.06
C ILE A 48 -18.56 -6.29 10.49
N LYS A 49 -19.51 -6.67 11.36
CA LYS A 49 -20.60 -7.61 11.02
C LYS A 49 -21.44 -7.11 9.85
N GLU A 50 -21.69 -5.82 9.81
CA GLU A 50 -22.45 -5.09 8.80
C GLU A 50 -21.84 -5.26 7.40
N PHE A 51 -20.51 -5.38 7.30
CA PHE A 51 -19.81 -5.53 6.02
C PHE A 51 -19.45 -6.99 5.68
N SER A 52 -19.44 -7.88 6.67
CA SER A 52 -19.02 -9.28 6.52
C SER A 52 -19.73 -10.03 5.38
N HIS A 53 -21.05 -9.87 5.27
CA HIS A 53 -21.85 -10.55 4.24
C HIS A 53 -21.54 -10.02 2.83
N CYS A 54 -21.43 -8.70 2.70
CA CYS A 54 -21.10 -8.05 1.43
C CYS A 54 -19.72 -8.48 0.93
N ILE A 55 -18.72 -8.46 1.83
CA ILE A 55 -17.34 -8.85 1.51
C ILE A 55 -17.26 -10.33 1.12
N ALA A 56 -17.95 -11.22 1.83
CA ALA A 56 -17.97 -12.64 1.49
C ALA A 56 -18.58 -12.89 0.09
N LYS A 57 -19.63 -12.16 -0.28
CA LYS A 57 -20.23 -12.24 -1.61
C LYS A 57 -19.28 -11.71 -2.68
N ALA A 58 -18.67 -10.55 -2.45
CA ALA A 58 -17.69 -9.96 -3.36
C ALA A 58 -16.51 -10.90 -3.61
N LYS A 59 -15.95 -11.52 -2.56
CA LYS A 59 -14.85 -12.50 -2.66
C LYS A 59 -15.20 -13.71 -3.53
N ARG A 60 -16.44 -14.22 -3.45
CA ARG A 60 -16.90 -15.32 -4.32
C ARG A 60 -16.95 -14.89 -5.78
N THR A 61 -17.48 -13.70 -6.05
CA THR A 61 -17.57 -13.17 -7.42
C THR A 61 -16.19 -12.91 -8.01
N THR A 62 -15.28 -12.27 -7.27
CA THR A 62 -13.91 -12.04 -7.76
C THR A 62 -13.17 -13.35 -7.95
N GLY A 63 -13.31 -14.32 -7.03
CA GLY A 63 -12.74 -15.66 -7.17
C GLY A 63 -13.21 -16.38 -8.44
N PHE A 64 -14.49 -16.28 -8.79
CA PHE A 64 -15.01 -16.81 -10.06
C PHE A 64 -14.37 -16.12 -11.27
N ILE A 65 -14.25 -14.79 -11.26
CA ILE A 65 -13.66 -14.01 -12.35
C ILE A 65 -12.18 -14.36 -12.54
N TYR A 66 -11.41 -14.50 -11.45
CA TYR A 66 -9.97 -14.82 -11.55
C TYR A 66 -9.67 -16.27 -11.90
N ALA A 67 -10.61 -17.19 -11.66
CA ALA A 67 -10.47 -18.61 -11.98
C ALA A 67 -10.84 -18.95 -13.44
N HIS A 68 -11.37 -17.98 -14.19
CA HIS A 68 -11.79 -18.13 -15.59
C HIS A 68 -11.07 -17.15 -16.51
#